data_AF-A0A3L7NYY6-F1
#
_entry.id   AF-A0A3L7NYY6-F1
#
_cell.length_a   1.000
_cell.length_b   1.000
_cell.length_c   1.000
_cell.angle_alpha   90.00
_cell.angle_beta   90.00
_cell.angle_gamma   90.00
#
_symmetry.space_group_name_H-M   'P 1'
#
loop_
_entity.id
_entity.type
_entity.pdbx_description
1 polymer ?
#
loop_
_entity_poly.entity_id
_entity_poly.type
_entity_poly.pdbx_seq_one_letter_code
_entity_poly.pdbx_strand_id
1 'polypeptide(L)'
;MQRPIRNSRPTRPSATRSALRRAFSLIELMVVILIITILMGFLLVAVRGAVIRARVTAVVVEFKNIEKAITDFKAKYGSEPPSGIVLFEASAGWGGSSPSAAAVNRSRALIRQMWPDFDFTIARDINNDGDFTDIITLNGAECLVFFLGGMPDQTGVSDTPWALTGFSQNPLNPLALGGARSGPFYEFDSGRLMNVEGTSDAEFMPEYRDSLSGQRNPILYASSYGGRGYRDADVQFTSQSPYDAYTTTPTGFAYAYRRYTGSYPATAPNFTASPLFNAKSFQLISPGMDGEYGWGGVLSGDMELLEPRPERAFERDNITNFKGGTIN
;
A
#
# COMPACT_ATOMS: atom_id res chain seq x y z
N MET A 1 -82.79 0.82 72.79
CA MET A 1 -81.96 1.93 73.32
C MET A 1 -81.54 2.80 72.14
N GLN A 2 -81.95 4.07 72.11
CA GLN A 2 -81.68 5.04 71.03
C GLN A 2 -80.21 5.49 70.99
N ARG A 3 -79.69 5.80 69.78
CA ARG A 3 -78.87 6.98 69.37
C ARG A 3 -77.97 6.65 68.14
N PRO A 4 -77.43 7.64 67.38
CA PRO A 4 -78.15 8.47 66.41
C PRO A 4 -77.43 8.57 65.04
N ILE A 5 -78.09 9.23 64.10
CA ILE A 5 -77.64 9.54 62.73
C ILE A 5 -76.43 10.51 62.74
N ARG A 6 -75.44 10.30 61.86
CA ARG A 6 -74.51 11.35 61.39
C ARG A 6 -74.47 11.38 59.86
N ASN A 7 -74.74 12.57 59.32
CA ASN A 7 -74.59 12.95 57.91
C ASN A 7 -73.11 13.04 57.52
N SER A 8 -72.76 12.49 56.36
CA SER A 8 -71.49 12.71 55.66
C SER A 8 -71.78 13.32 54.29
N ARG A 9 -71.14 14.46 53.99
CA ARG A 9 -71.30 15.24 52.75
C ARG A 9 -70.77 14.48 51.52
N PRO A 10 -71.30 14.73 50.31
CA PRO A 10 -70.83 14.10 49.08
C PRO A 10 -69.48 14.67 48.63
N THR A 11 -68.49 13.80 48.42
CA THR A 11 -67.23 14.10 47.74
C THR A 11 -67.46 14.20 46.23
N ARG A 12 -67.13 15.33 45.63
CA ARG A 12 -67.12 15.54 44.17
C ARG A 12 -66.09 14.60 43.51
N PRO A 13 -66.43 13.88 42.42
CA PRO A 13 -65.43 13.18 41.63
C PRO A 13 -64.55 14.18 40.88
N SER A 14 -63.23 14.06 41.01
CA SER A 14 -62.26 14.75 40.17
C SER A 14 -62.17 14.02 38.82
N ALA A 15 -62.55 14.69 37.74
CA ALA A 15 -62.44 14.13 36.39
C ALA A 15 -60.98 14.17 35.93
N THR A 16 -60.30 13.03 36.01
CA THR A 16 -59.04 12.80 35.27
C THR A 16 -59.32 12.91 33.77
N ARG A 17 -58.87 14.00 33.14
CA ARG A 17 -58.78 14.09 31.68
C ARG A 17 -57.80 13.01 31.22
N SER A 18 -58.31 11.88 30.71
CA SER A 18 -57.49 10.98 29.92
C SER A 18 -57.07 11.74 28.67
N ALA A 19 -55.80 12.12 28.58
CA ALA A 19 -55.21 12.53 27.31
C ALA A 19 -55.38 11.35 26.35
N LEU A 20 -56.33 11.47 25.42
CA LEU A 20 -56.55 10.51 24.35
C LEU A 20 -55.22 10.39 23.60
N ARG A 21 -54.48 9.29 23.84
CA ARG A 21 -53.35 8.92 23.01
C ARG A 21 -53.96 8.57 21.65
N ARG A 22 -53.93 9.52 20.71
CA ARG A 22 -54.30 9.28 19.32
C ARG A 22 -53.38 8.17 18.80
N ALA A 23 -53.95 7.02 18.48
CA ALA A 23 -53.25 6.00 17.71
C ALA A 23 -53.19 6.48 16.24
N PHE A 24 -52.02 6.32 15.62
CA PHE A 24 -51.80 6.65 14.21
C PHE A 24 -52.74 5.83 13.32
N SER A 25 -53.27 6.45 12.27
CA SER A 25 -54.05 5.74 11.26
C SER A 25 -53.16 4.86 10.40
N LEU A 26 -53.73 3.76 9.89
CA LEU A 26 -53.03 2.82 9.00
C LEU A 26 -52.50 3.52 7.74
N ILE A 27 -53.22 4.52 7.24
CA ILE A 27 -52.82 5.32 6.08
C ILE A 27 -51.65 6.26 6.39
N GLU A 28 -51.61 6.87 7.57
CA GLU A 28 -50.45 7.69 7.99
C GLU A 28 -49.19 6.84 8.10
N LEU A 29 -49.29 5.63 8.67
CA LEU A 29 -48.15 4.70 8.71
C LEU A 29 -47.70 4.32 7.29
N MET A 30 -48.64 4.08 6.36
CA MET A 30 -48.33 3.72 4.97
C MET A 30 -47.60 4.84 4.21
N VAL A 31 -48.02 6.09 4.40
CA VAL A 31 -47.35 7.24 3.80
C VAL A 31 -45.94 7.43 4.38
N VAL A 32 -45.77 7.23 5.70
CA VAL A 32 -44.46 7.33 6.35
C VAL A 32 -43.48 6.28 5.82
N ILE A 33 -43.88 5.01 5.72
CA ILE A 33 -43.01 3.97 5.16
C ILE A 33 -42.68 4.25 3.68
N LEU A 34 -43.63 4.78 2.90
CA LEU A 34 -43.40 5.16 1.50
C LEU A 34 -42.38 6.30 1.37
N ILE A 35 -42.44 7.29 2.25
CA ILE A 35 -41.46 8.38 2.27
C ILE A 35 -40.08 7.83 2.69
N ILE A 36 -40.00 6.99 3.72
CA ILE A 36 -38.73 6.41 4.18
C ILE A 36 -38.10 5.55 3.08
N THR A 37 -38.86 4.73 2.36
CA THR A 37 -38.31 3.88 1.29
C THR A 37 -37.79 4.71 0.12
N ILE A 38 -38.48 5.79 -0.27
CA ILE A 38 -38.01 6.73 -1.31
C ILE A 38 -36.72 7.42 -0.85
N LEU A 39 -36.69 7.94 0.39
CA LEU A 39 -35.52 8.62 0.94
C LEU A 39 -34.31 7.66 1.07
N MET A 40 -34.54 6.44 1.54
CA MET A 40 -33.50 5.40 1.61
C MET A 40 -32.95 5.04 0.22
N GLY A 41 -33.81 4.96 -0.79
CA GLY A 41 -33.39 4.71 -2.18
C GLY A 41 -32.40 5.76 -2.70
N PHE A 42 -32.67 7.05 -2.46
CA PHE A 42 -31.76 8.13 -2.85
C PHE A 42 -30.48 8.16 -2.01
N LEU A 43 -30.56 7.85 -0.71
CA LEU A 43 -29.42 7.85 0.19
C LEU A 43 -28.34 6.85 -0.27
N LEU A 44 -28.74 5.65 -0.71
CA LEU A 44 -27.82 4.59 -1.10
C LEU A 44 -26.92 4.95 -2.29
N VAL A 45 -27.43 5.67 -3.30
CA VAL A 45 -26.64 6.05 -4.48
C VAL A 45 -25.57 7.08 -4.12
N ALA A 46 -25.91 8.07 -3.29
CA ALA A 46 -24.96 9.10 -2.86
C ALA A 46 -23.86 8.56 -1.94
N VAL A 47 -24.19 7.59 -1.06
CA VAL A 47 -23.24 7.00 -0.10
C VAL A 47 -22.13 6.22 -0.80
N ARG A 48 -22.42 5.52 -1.90
CA ARG A 48 -21.41 4.71 -2.62
C ARG A 48 -20.21 5.54 -3.10
N GLY A 49 -20.47 6.69 -3.73
CA GLY A 49 -19.41 7.59 -4.19
C GLY A 49 -18.64 8.27 -3.06
N ALA A 50 -19.27 8.50 -1.90
CA ALA A 50 -18.59 9.00 -0.71
C ALA A 50 -17.65 7.94 -0.10
N VAL A 51 -18.09 6.68 -0.03
CA VAL A 51 -17.28 5.57 0.50
C VAL A 51 -16.06 5.30 -0.38
N ILE A 52 -16.21 5.28 -1.71
CA ILE A 52 -15.08 5.11 -2.63
C ILE A 52 -14.04 6.21 -2.42
N ARG A 53 -14.47 7.48 -2.39
CA ARG A 53 -13.56 8.60 -2.14
C ARG A 53 -12.87 8.50 -0.78
N ALA A 54 -13.60 8.11 0.27
CA ALA A 54 -13.00 7.91 1.59
C ALA A 54 -11.92 6.81 1.59
N ARG A 55 -12.15 5.70 0.86
CA ARG A 55 -11.15 4.63 0.69
C ARG A 55 -9.92 5.11 -0.08
N VAL A 56 -10.10 5.81 -1.19
CA VAL A 56 -8.99 6.43 -1.94
C VAL A 56 -8.21 7.39 -1.04
N THR A 57 -8.91 8.24 -0.28
CA THR A 57 -8.28 9.16 0.68
C THR A 57 -7.49 8.40 1.76
N ALA A 58 -7.96 7.25 2.23
CA ALA A 58 -7.23 6.44 3.19
C ALA A 58 -5.88 5.96 2.62
N VAL A 59 -5.85 5.48 1.37
CA VAL A 59 -4.61 5.12 0.67
C VAL A 59 -3.69 6.33 0.49
N VAL A 60 -4.23 7.49 0.10
CA VAL A 60 -3.44 8.72 -0.05
C VAL A 60 -2.82 9.15 1.28
N VAL A 61 -3.57 9.05 2.39
CA VAL A 61 -3.04 9.34 3.74
C VAL A 61 -1.96 8.34 4.14
N GLU A 62 -2.17 7.06 3.85
CA GLU A 62 -1.16 6.01 4.04
C GLU A 62 0.12 6.33 3.26
N PHE A 63 0.02 6.74 2.00
CA PHE A 63 1.19 7.16 1.21
C PHE A 63 1.91 8.35 1.85
N LYS A 64 1.21 9.31 2.46
CA LYS A 64 1.86 10.41 3.20
C LYS A 64 2.60 9.92 4.44
N ASN A 65 2.09 8.91 5.13
CA ASN A 65 2.79 8.31 6.25
C ASN A 65 4.03 7.53 5.79
N ILE A 66 3.93 6.79 4.68
CA ILE A 66 5.07 6.09 4.06
C ILE A 66 6.11 7.09 3.55
N GLU A 67 5.72 8.19 2.90
CA GLU A 67 6.62 9.27 2.48
C GLU A 67 7.38 9.87 3.67
N LYS A 68 6.71 10.05 4.80
CA LYS A 68 7.35 10.49 6.04
C LYS A 68 8.37 9.47 6.53
N ALA A 69 8.02 8.18 6.55
CA ALA A 69 8.94 7.11 6.94
C ALA A 69 10.18 7.05 6.03
N ILE A 70 10.01 7.21 4.72
CA ILE A 70 11.12 7.31 3.75
C ILE A 70 11.99 8.53 4.06
N THR A 71 11.39 9.66 4.45
CA THR A 71 12.12 10.86 4.86
C THR A 71 12.95 10.61 6.13
N ASP A 72 12.37 9.94 7.13
CA ASP A 72 13.05 9.59 8.37
C ASP A 72 14.19 8.57 8.11
N PHE A 73 13.96 7.58 7.25
CA PHE A 73 14.98 6.63 6.80
C PHE A 73 16.14 7.36 6.11
N LYS A 74 15.84 8.27 5.17
CA LYS A 74 16.84 9.08 4.48
C LYS A 74 17.62 9.97 5.43
N ALA A 75 16.98 10.53 6.45
CA ALA A 75 17.66 11.31 7.47
C ALA A 75 18.64 10.45 8.29
N LYS A 76 18.29 9.20 8.56
CA LYS A 76 19.14 8.25 9.31
C LYS A 76 20.31 7.70 8.49
N TYR A 77 20.07 7.31 7.23
CA TYR A 77 21.02 6.55 6.42
C TYR A 77 21.58 7.32 5.21
N GLY A 78 21.16 8.56 5.00
CA GLY A 78 21.69 9.45 3.95
C GLY A 78 21.17 9.17 2.53
N SER A 79 20.34 8.15 2.34
CA SER A 79 19.65 7.84 1.07
C SER A 79 18.23 7.37 1.30
N GLU A 80 17.37 7.58 0.31
CA GLU A 80 16.07 6.90 0.25
C GLU A 80 16.30 5.38 0.15
N PRO A 81 15.32 4.55 0.55
CA PRO A 81 15.38 3.12 0.26
C PRO A 81 15.72 2.87 -1.23
N PRO A 82 16.57 1.90 -1.54
CA PRO A 82 16.67 1.43 -2.92
C PRO A 82 15.35 0.76 -3.31
N SER A 83 15.08 0.65 -4.61
CA SER A 83 13.94 -0.12 -5.14
C SER A 83 14.39 -1.42 -5.83
N GLY A 84 15.56 -1.92 -5.45
CA GLY A 84 16.18 -3.09 -6.05
C GLY A 84 17.55 -3.36 -5.44
N ILE A 85 17.70 -4.50 -4.75
CA ILE A 85 18.95 -4.91 -4.11
C ILE A 85 19.04 -6.44 -4.05
N VAL A 86 20.27 -6.96 -4.07
CA VAL A 86 20.55 -8.37 -3.78
C VAL A 86 21.31 -8.46 -2.47
N LEU A 87 20.78 -9.26 -1.54
CA LEU A 87 21.41 -9.59 -0.27
C LEU A 87 21.95 -11.02 -0.34
N PHE A 88 23.02 -11.27 0.41
CA PHE A 88 23.66 -12.59 0.45
C PHE A 88 23.83 -13.00 1.89
N GLU A 89 23.34 -14.19 2.18
CA GLU A 89 23.53 -14.84 3.47
C GLU A 89 24.93 -15.42 3.56
N ALA A 90 25.39 -16.10 2.51
CA ALA A 90 26.76 -16.59 2.41
C ALA A 90 27.73 -15.43 2.13
N SER A 91 28.79 -15.30 2.94
CA SER A 91 29.78 -14.23 2.78
C SER A 91 30.48 -14.25 1.41
N ALA A 92 30.66 -15.44 0.82
CA ALA A 92 31.23 -15.61 -0.50
C ALA A 92 30.39 -14.96 -1.61
N GLY A 93 29.07 -14.85 -1.44
CA GLY A 93 28.16 -14.21 -2.39
C GLY A 93 28.52 -12.75 -2.65
N TRP A 94 28.97 -12.03 -1.61
CA TRP A 94 29.41 -10.64 -1.72
C TRP A 94 30.66 -10.44 -2.59
N GLY A 95 31.46 -11.48 -2.83
CA GLY A 95 32.61 -11.45 -3.75
C GLY A 95 32.34 -12.09 -5.11
N GLY A 96 31.13 -12.62 -5.32
CA GLY A 96 30.77 -13.44 -6.47
C GLY A 96 30.19 -12.66 -7.66
N SER A 97 29.57 -13.41 -8.56
CA SER A 97 28.98 -12.90 -9.80
C SER A 97 27.51 -13.28 -9.99
N SER A 98 26.87 -13.93 -9.02
CA SER A 98 25.45 -14.28 -9.06
C SER A 98 24.61 -13.28 -8.26
N PRO A 99 23.41 -12.89 -8.72
CA PRO A 99 22.80 -13.24 -10.00
C PRO A 99 23.46 -12.52 -11.20
N SER A 100 24.16 -11.41 -10.94
CA SER A 100 25.10 -10.81 -11.89
C SER A 100 26.16 -9.99 -11.14
N ALA A 101 27.37 -9.88 -11.70
CA ALA A 101 28.43 -9.05 -11.11
C ALA A 101 28.00 -7.57 -10.96
N ALA A 102 27.15 -7.07 -11.87
CA ALA A 102 26.59 -5.72 -11.78
C ALA A 102 25.64 -5.56 -10.59
N ALA A 103 24.76 -6.53 -10.35
CA ALA A 103 23.86 -6.54 -9.20
C ALA A 103 24.60 -6.65 -7.87
N VAL A 104 25.61 -7.51 -7.77
CA VAL A 104 26.47 -7.67 -6.58
C VAL A 104 27.17 -6.33 -6.25
N ASN A 105 27.88 -5.76 -7.22
CA ASN A 105 28.65 -4.52 -7.02
C ASN A 105 27.75 -3.34 -6.64
N ARG A 106 26.57 -3.25 -7.26
CA ARG A 106 25.57 -2.24 -6.92
C ARG A 106 25.06 -2.41 -5.49
N SER A 107 24.70 -3.62 -5.09
CA SER A 107 24.16 -3.91 -3.76
C SER A 107 25.17 -3.62 -2.67
N ARG A 108 26.45 -3.98 -2.90
CA ARG A 108 27.57 -3.57 -2.03
C ARG A 108 27.68 -2.05 -1.89
N ALA A 109 27.55 -1.30 -2.98
CA ALA A 109 27.63 0.15 -2.96
C ALA A 109 26.45 0.78 -2.19
N LEU A 110 25.23 0.28 -2.39
CA LEU A 110 24.04 0.72 -1.65
C LEU A 110 24.17 0.41 -0.15
N ILE A 111 24.63 -0.80 0.21
CA ILE A 111 24.88 -1.16 1.61
C ILE A 111 25.93 -0.27 2.23
N ARG A 112 27.06 -0.01 1.55
CA ARG A 112 28.09 0.90 2.08
C ARG A 112 27.63 2.34 2.20
N GLN A 113 26.66 2.77 1.39
CA GLN A 113 26.06 4.08 1.53
C GLN A 113 25.23 4.20 2.82
N MET A 114 24.47 3.18 3.18
CA MET A 114 23.61 3.18 4.37
C MET A 114 24.36 2.76 5.65
N TRP A 115 25.27 1.79 5.53
CA TRP A 115 26.06 1.18 6.60
C TRP A 115 27.54 1.14 6.21
N PRO A 116 28.29 2.24 6.45
CA PRO A 116 29.68 2.37 6.01
C PRO A 116 30.62 1.27 6.52
N ASP A 117 30.34 0.73 7.71
CA ASP A 117 31.17 -0.29 8.38
C ASP A 117 30.70 -1.74 8.14
N PHE A 118 29.71 -1.96 7.28
CA PHE A 118 29.13 -3.30 7.03
C PHE A 118 30.21 -4.35 6.69
N ASP A 119 30.24 -5.44 7.44
CA ASP A 119 31.21 -6.51 7.25
C ASP A 119 30.73 -7.55 6.21
N PHE A 120 31.27 -7.50 5.00
CA PHE A 120 30.91 -8.46 3.94
C PHE A 120 31.48 -9.87 4.14
N THR A 121 32.28 -10.11 5.18
CA THR A 121 33.03 -11.37 5.36
C THR A 121 32.30 -12.39 6.24
N ILE A 122 31.23 -11.99 6.91
CA ILE A 122 30.44 -12.87 7.78
C ILE A 122 29.18 -13.39 7.09
N ALA A 123 28.81 -14.63 7.40
CA ALA A 123 27.54 -15.22 6.99
C ALA A 123 26.41 -14.75 7.91
N ARG A 124 25.18 -14.66 7.38
CA ARG A 124 23.99 -14.15 8.09
C ARG A 124 22.74 -14.88 7.62
N ASP A 125 21.91 -15.28 8.56
CA ASP A 125 20.55 -15.77 8.32
C ASP A 125 19.63 -14.53 8.30
N ILE A 126 19.31 -14.05 7.10
CA ILE A 126 18.62 -12.78 6.86
C ILE A 126 17.11 -12.99 6.86
N ASN A 127 16.64 -14.11 6.31
CA ASN A 127 15.24 -14.49 6.26
C ASN A 127 14.78 -15.27 7.52
N ASN A 128 15.70 -15.65 8.40
CA ASN A 128 15.46 -16.42 9.62
C ASN A 128 14.89 -17.82 9.36
N ASP A 129 15.29 -18.45 8.26
CA ASP A 129 14.83 -19.78 7.87
C ASP A 129 15.70 -20.92 8.46
N GLY A 130 16.83 -20.56 9.08
CA GLY A 130 17.75 -21.48 9.74
C GLY A 130 18.93 -21.93 8.87
N ASP A 131 19.08 -21.42 7.65
CA ASP A 131 20.28 -21.57 6.84
C ASP A 131 21.03 -20.24 6.59
N PHE A 132 22.09 -20.30 5.78
CA PHE A 132 23.01 -19.18 5.56
C PHE A 132 23.50 -19.14 4.11
N THR A 133 22.72 -19.69 3.18
CA THR A 133 23.15 -19.98 1.82
C THR A 133 22.40 -19.19 0.76
N ASP A 134 21.38 -18.44 1.16
CA ASP A 134 20.48 -17.79 0.22
C ASP A 134 21.06 -16.55 -0.44
N ILE A 135 20.51 -16.31 -1.64
CA ILE A 135 20.61 -15.08 -2.39
C ILE A 135 19.20 -14.49 -2.37
N ILE A 136 19.04 -13.32 -1.76
CA ILE A 136 17.74 -12.66 -1.59
C ILE A 136 17.67 -11.47 -2.54
N THR A 137 16.79 -11.51 -3.53
CA THR A 137 16.67 -10.53 -4.61
C THR A 137 15.42 -9.68 -4.43
N LEU A 138 15.57 -8.59 -3.66
CA LEU A 138 14.45 -7.70 -3.38
C LEU A 138 14.10 -6.82 -4.57
N ASN A 139 12.84 -6.87 -4.99
CA ASN A 139 12.20 -5.94 -5.90
C ASN A 139 11.78 -4.65 -5.17
N GLY A 140 11.18 -3.70 -5.90
CA GLY A 140 10.78 -2.42 -5.34
C GLY A 140 9.76 -2.52 -4.19
N ALA A 141 8.77 -3.39 -4.31
CA ALA A 141 7.72 -3.57 -3.30
C ALA A 141 8.29 -4.20 -2.02
N GLU A 142 9.16 -5.20 -2.13
CA GLU A 142 9.83 -5.82 -0.99
C GLU A 142 10.83 -4.87 -0.34
N CYS A 143 11.59 -4.11 -1.14
CA CYS A 143 12.50 -3.09 -0.62
C CYS A 143 11.75 -2.06 0.25
N LEU A 144 10.54 -1.64 -0.15
CA LEU A 144 9.75 -0.71 0.65
C LEU A 144 9.51 -1.26 2.06
N VAL A 145 9.14 -2.53 2.17
CA VAL A 145 8.85 -3.20 3.43
C VAL A 145 10.12 -3.47 4.21
N PHE A 146 11.14 -4.04 3.58
CA PHE A 146 12.41 -4.38 4.22
C PHE A 146 13.11 -3.15 4.79
N PHE A 147 13.21 -2.05 4.04
CA PHE A 147 13.95 -0.88 4.52
C PHE A 147 13.18 0.00 5.50
N LEU A 148 11.85 0.05 5.40
CA LEU A 148 11.05 0.83 6.34
C LEU A 148 10.64 0.02 7.58
N GLY A 149 10.51 -1.30 7.46
CA GLY A 149 10.12 -2.20 8.54
C GLY A 149 11.33 -2.82 9.25
N GLY A 150 12.40 -3.11 8.52
CA GLY A 150 13.60 -3.79 9.02
C GLY A 150 13.54 -5.31 8.87
N MET A 151 14.31 -6.00 9.72
CA MET A 151 14.46 -7.45 9.63
C MET A 151 13.14 -8.19 9.91
N PRO A 152 12.74 -9.16 9.07
CA PRO A 152 11.62 -10.03 9.35
C PRO A 152 11.94 -10.91 10.57
N ASP A 153 10.98 -10.98 11.48
CA ASP A 153 10.94 -11.94 12.58
C ASP A 153 9.89 -12.99 12.19
N GLN A 154 10.29 -13.88 11.27
CA GLN A 154 9.50 -15.04 10.92
C GLN A 154 10.08 -16.24 11.68
N THR A 155 9.44 -16.66 12.76
CA THR A 155 9.74 -17.99 13.31
C THR A 155 9.20 -19.00 12.30
N GLY A 156 10.08 -19.78 11.65
CA GLY A 156 9.86 -20.65 10.47
C GLY A 156 8.63 -21.59 10.46
N VAL A 157 7.43 -21.02 10.51
CA VAL A 157 6.15 -21.68 10.35
C VAL A 157 5.28 -20.79 9.47
N SER A 158 4.69 -21.41 8.45
CA SER A 158 3.88 -20.80 7.38
C SER A 158 2.63 -20.01 7.82
N ASP A 159 2.37 -19.91 9.12
CA ASP A 159 1.19 -19.26 9.71
C ASP A 159 1.54 -18.17 10.74
N THR A 160 2.82 -17.85 10.95
CA THR A 160 3.21 -16.75 11.85
C THR A 160 3.08 -15.42 11.11
N PRO A 161 2.28 -14.45 11.59
CA PRO A 161 2.21 -13.13 10.97
C PRO A 161 3.61 -12.50 10.95
N TRP A 162 4.00 -11.91 9.81
CA TRP A 162 5.26 -11.19 9.72
C TRP A 162 5.30 -10.07 10.76
N ALA A 163 6.38 -10.07 11.55
CA ALA A 163 6.77 -8.94 12.38
C ALA A 163 8.06 -8.34 11.81
N LEU A 164 8.14 -7.01 11.76
CA LEU A 164 9.30 -6.29 11.23
C LEU A 164 9.92 -5.51 12.38
N THR A 165 11.21 -5.75 12.65
CA THR A 165 11.81 -5.37 13.94
C THR A 165 12.88 -4.28 13.84
N GLY A 166 12.94 -3.55 12.72
CA GLY A 166 14.01 -2.60 12.45
C GLY A 166 15.35 -3.29 12.16
N PHE A 167 16.40 -2.49 12.02
CA PHE A 167 17.76 -2.97 11.80
C PHE A 167 18.59 -2.93 13.08
N SER A 168 19.52 -3.86 13.24
CA SER A 168 20.47 -3.88 14.36
C SER A 168 21.31 -2.59 14.38
N GLN A 169 21.56 -2.08 15.58
CA GLN A 169 22.48 -0.96 15.79
C GLN A 169 23.96 -1.36 15.72
N ASN A 170 24.28 -2.65 15.54
CA ASN A 170 25.64 -3.09 15.31
C ASN A 170 26.12 -2.62 13.92
N PRO A 171 27.09 -1.70 13.82
CA PRO A 171 27.51 -1.13 12.54
C PRO A 171 28.19 -2.15 11.60
N LEU A 172 28.77 -3.23 12.15
CA LEU A 172 29.36 -4.31 11.37
C LEU A 172 28.32 -5.31 10.88
N ASN A 173 27.22 -5.45 11.61
CA ASN A 173 26.13 -6.39 11.29
C ASN A 173 24.73 -5.78 11.55
N PRO A 174 24.30 -4.83 10.70
CA PRO A 174 22.98 -4.19 10.83
C PRO A 174 21.82 -5.14 10.50
N LEU A 175 22.11 -6.27 9.85
CA LEU A 175 21.13 -7.32 9.51
C LEU A 175 21.06 -8.42 10.58
N ALA A 176 21.79 -8.29 11.70
CA ALA A 176 21.68 -9.25 12.80
C ALA A 176 20.24 -9.27 13.34
N LEU A 177 19.76 -10.42 13.82
CA LEU A 177 18.48 -10.52 14.53
C LEU A 177 18.62 -10.08 16.01
N GLY A 178 17.54 -9.51 16.57
CA GLY A 178 17.48 -9.05 17.96
C GLY A 178 18.37 -7.84 18.31
N GLY A 179 18.57 -7.61 19.62
CA GLY A 179 19.40 -6.54 20.16
C GLY A 179 18.79 -5.13 20.04
N ALA A 180 19.62 -4.10 20.21
CA ALA A 180 19.19 -2.71 20.04
C ALA A 180 18.91 -2.41 18.55
N ARG A 181 17.78 -1.75 18.27
CA ARG A 181 17.26 -1.56 16.90
C ARG A 181 17.20 -0.09 16.47
N SER A 182 17.32 0.15 15.17
CA SER A 182 16.94 1.40 14.49
C SER A 182 15.72 1.13 13.63
N GLY A 183 14.67 1.93 13.83
CA GLY A 183 13.35 1.67 13.26
C GLY A 183 12.54 0.65 14.09
N PRO A 184 11.43 0.11 13.57
CA PRO A 184 10.86 0.39 12.24
C PRO A 184 10.62 1.89 11.98
N PHE A 185 10.80 2.33 10.73
CA PHE A 185 10.44 3.68 10.28
C PHE A 185 8.96 3.78 9.91
N TYR A 186 8.37 2.65 9.52
CA TYR A 186 6.94 2.50 9.27
C TYR A 186 6.42 1.24 9.95
N GLU A 187 5.31 1.38 10.68
CA GLU A 187 4.61 0.27 11.33
C GLU A 187 3.66 -0.39 10.34
N PHE A 188 4.12 -1.45 9.68
CA PHE A 188 3.30 -2.21 8.75
C PHE A 188 2.26 -3.05 9.48
N ASP A 189 1.01 -3.00 9.00
CA ASP A 189 -0.04 -3.89 9.48
C ASP A 189 0.25 -5.33 9.03
N SER A 190 0.56 -6.21 9.98
CA SER A 190 0.85 -7.62 9.71
C SER A 190 -0.24 -8.34 8.89
N GLY A 191 -1.52 -7.94 8.99
CA GLY A 191 -2.62 -8.52 8.20
C GLY A 191 -2.60 -8.10 6.72
N ARG A 192 -1.80 -7.10 6.36
CA ARG A 192 -1.61 -6.61 4.99
C ARG A 192 -0.25 -6.95 4.41
N LEU A 193 0.66 -7.51 5.21
CA LEU A 193 1.87 -8.14 4.70
C LEU A 193 1.49 -9.43 3.95
N MET A 194 2.21 -9.69 2.87
CA MET A 194 2.03 -10.86 2.01
C MET A 194 3.34 -11.25 1.36
N ASN A 195 3.39 -12.45 0.79
CA ASN A 195 4.43 -12.85 -0.15
C ASN A 195 3.71 -13.18 -1.48
N VAL A 196 3.87 -12.34 -2.50
CA VAL A 196 3.25 -12.51 -3.82
C VAL A 196 3.80 -13.73 -4.56
N GLU A 197 5.07 -14.07 -4.33
CA GLU A 197 5.77 -15.18 -4.99
C GLU A 197 5.47 -16.56 -4.36
N GLY A 198 4.83 -16.56 -3.18
CA GLY A 198 4.33 -17.76 -2.49
C GLY A 198 5.41 -18.52 -1.72
N THR A 199 5.08 -19.74 -1.25
CA THR A 199 5.96 -20.56 -0.40
C THR A 199 7.08 -21.29 -1.18
N SER A 200 7.18 -21.07 -2.49
CA SER A 200 8.24 -21.61 -3.34
C SER A 200 9.46 -20.70 -3.44
N ASP A 201 9.33 -19.47 -2.98
CA ASP A 201 10.42 -18.53 -2.89
C ASP A 201 11.20 -18.77 -1.58
N ALA A 202 12.50 -19.04 -1.70
CA ALA A 202 13.40 -19.24 -0.57
C ALA A 202 13.69 -17.91 0.16
N GLU A 203 13.35 -16.78 -0.44
CA GLU A 203 13.78 -15.48 0.06
C GLU A 203 12.92 -14.99 1.23
N PHE A 204 11.66 -15.44 1.36
CA PHE A 204 10.71 -15.15 2.46
C PHE A 204 10.54 -13.65 2.81
N MET A 205 10.61 -12.76 1.81
CA MET A 205 10.52 -11.32 2.04
C MET A 205 9.10 -10.81 1.78
N PRO A 206 8.48 -10.06 2.71
CA PRO A 206 7.10 -9.64 2.53
C PRO A 206 6.96 -8.35 1.71
N GLU A 207 5.91 -8.26 0.90
CA GLU A 207 5.37 -7.03 0.37
C GLU A 207 4.15 -6.56 1.16
N TYR A 208 3.65 -5.36 0.85
CA TYR A 208 2.58 -4.73 1.62
C TYR A 208 1.41 -4.26 0.75
N ARG A 209 0.20 -4.71 1.10
CA ARG A 209 -1.04 -4.25 0.48
C ARG A 209 -1.47 -2.89 1.01
N ASP A 210 -2.09 -2.09 0.16
CA ASP A 210 -2.76 -0.87 0.60
C ASP A 210 -4.04 -1.16 1.43
N SER A 211 -4.67 -0.10 1.90
CA SER A 211 -5.87 -0.17 2.76
C SER A 211 -7.17 -0.49 2.01
N LEU A 212 -7.15 -0.74 0.69
CA LEU A 212 -8.34 -1.10 -0.07
C LEU A 212 -8.81 -2.52 0.25
N SER A 213 -10.12 -2.68 0.36
CA SER A 213 -10.74 -3.95 0.70
C SER A 213 -10.57 -4.97 -0.43
N GLY A 214 -10.05 -6.15 -0.10
CA GLY A 214 -9.89 -7.25 -1.06
C GLY A 214 -8.66 -7.13 -1.95
N GLN A 215 -7.73 -6.22 -1.60
CA GLN A 215 -6.52 -6.00 -2.37
C GLN A 215 -5.68 -7.28 -2.46
N ARG A 216 -5.14 -7.56 -3.65
CA ARG A 216 -4.34 -8.77 -3.92
C ARG A 216 -2.91 -8.47 -4.32
N ASN A 217 -2.66 -7.28 -4.81
CA ASN A 217 -1.36 -6.84 -5.30
C ASN A 217 -0.79 -5.78 -4.34
N PRO A 218 0.55 -5.72 -4.16
CA PRO A 218 1.17 -4.83 -3.18
C PRO A 218 1.17 -3.36 -3.60
N ILE A 219 1.68 -2.48 -2.75
CA ILE A 219 2.08 -1.13 -3.17
C ILE A 219 3.42 -1.26 -3.89
N LEU A 220 3.52 -0.74 -5.11
CA LEU A 220 4.79 -0.66 -5.82
C LEU A 220 5.57 0.56 -5.36
N TYR A 221 6.88 0.38 -5.21
CA TYR A 221 7.81 1.45 -4.89
C TYR A 221 8.95 1.48 -5.90
N ALA A 222 9.23 2.66 -6.44
CA ALA A 222 10.35 2.86 -7.34
C ALA A 222 11.16 4.10 -6.93
N SER A 223 12.48 3.93 -6.77
CA SER A 223 13.40 4.98 -6.37
C SER A 223 14.08 5.62 -7.58
N SER A 224 14.21 6.94 -7.58
CA SER A 224 15.03 7.67 -8.55
C SER A 224 16.52 7.68 -8.18
N TYR A 225 16.89 7.09 -7.04
CA TYR A 225 18.25 7.10 -6.49
C TYR A 225 18.81 8.52 -6.34
N GLY A 226 18.01 9.42 -5.77
CA GLY A 226 18.37 10.83 -5.58
C GLY A 226 18.43 11.63 -6.89
N GLY A 227 17.60 11.26 -7.88
CA GLY A 227 17.53 11.92 -9.18
C GLY A 227 18.47 11.40 -10.25
N ARG A 228 19.08 10.24 -10.05
CA ARG A 228 19.85 9.52 -11.08
C ARG A 228 18.95 8.83 -12.11
N GLY A 229 17.67 8.68 -11.80
CA GLY A 229 16.66 8.07 -12.65
C GLY A 229 16.12 6.78 -12.07
N TYR A 230 14.96 6.37 -12.59
CA TYR A 230 14.32 5.10 -12.26
C TYR A 230 14.94 4.02 -13.12
N ARG A 231 15.24 2.86 -12.53
CA ARG A 231 15.75 1.70 -13.27
C ARG A 231 14.57 0.86 -13.73
N ASP A 232 14.54 0.54 -15.01
CA ASP A 232 13.43 -0.25 -15.58
C ASP A 232 13.31 -1.63 -14.89
N ALA A 233 14.44 -2.27 -14.58
CA ALA A 233 14.46 -3.55 -13.86
C ALA A 233 13.92 -3.48 -12.42
N ASP A 234 13.94 -2.29 -11.80
CA ASP A 234 13.44 -2.08 -10.43
C ASP A 234 11.95 -1.70 -10.42
N VAL A 235 11.40 -1.37 -11.60
CA VAL A 235 10.04 -0.89 -11.81
C VAL A 235 9.13 -2.00 -12.34
N GLN A 236 9.70 -2.95 -13.08
CA GLN A 236 8.97 -4.02 -13.71
C GLN A 236 8.42 -5.00 -12.66
N PHE A 237 7.10 -5.08 -12.62
CA PHE A 237 6.31 -6.01 -11.81
C PHE A 237 5.37 -6.77 -12.75
N THR A 238 5.94 -7.48 -13.73
CA THR A 238 5.25 -8.28 -14.74
C THR A 238 6.16 -9.42 -15.21
N SER A 239 5.57 -10.56 -15.54
CA SER A 239 6.30 -11.68 -16.16
C SER A 239 6.45 -11.54 -17.69
N GLN A 240 5.84 -10.52 -18.31
CA GLN A 240 5.83 -10.32 -19.76
C GLN A 240 6.84 -9.27 -20.22
N SER A 241 7.42 -9.49 -21.42
CA SER A 241 8.27 -8.50 -22.07
C SER A 241 7.50 -7.20 -22.31
N PRO A 242 8.02 -6.04 -21.89
CA PRO A 242 7.36 -4.73 -22.06
C PRO A 242 7.09 -4.33 -23.52
N TYR A 243 7.63 -5.08 -24.49
CA TYR A 243 7.47 -4.86 -25.93
C TYR A 243 6.24 -5.55 -26.54
N ASP A 244 5.64 -6.54 -25.86
CA ASP A 244 4.40 -7.23 -26.29
C ASP A 244 3.10 -6.47 -25.93
N ALA A 245 3.24 -5.27 -25.37
CA ALA A 245 2.17 -4.46 -24.77
C ALA A 245 1.10 -3.91 -25.74
N TYR A 246 1.18 -4.21 -27.04
CA TYR A 246 0.24 -3.67 -28.04
C TYR A 246 -0.96 -4.57 -28.35
N THR A 247 -0.96 -5.83 -27.89
CA THR A 247 -1.99 -6.81 -28.28
C THR A 247 -2.50 -7.70 -27.15
N THR A 248 -2.01 -7.54 -25.91
CA THR A 248 -2.33 -8.43 -24.79
C THR A 248 -2.82 -7.68 -23.56
N THR A 249 -3.66 -8.33 -22.76
CA THR A 249 -4.08 -7.85 -21.43
C THR A 249 -2.82 -7.64 -20.57
N PRO A 250 -2.65 -6.48 -19.91
CA PRO A 250 -1.50 -6.25 -19.05
C PRO A 250 -1.46 -7.33 -17.96
N THR A 251 -0.30 -7.96 -17.79
CA THR A 251 -0.07 -8.92 -16.69
C THR A 251 0.74 -8.30 -15.55
N GLY A 252 0.91 -6.97 -15.56
CA GLY A 252 1.60 -6.22 -14.52
C GLY A 252 2.15 -4.86 -14.96
N PHE A 253 2.96 -4.24 -14.10
CA PHE A 253 3.49 -2.89 -14.26
C PHE A 253 4.86 -2.91 -14.94
N ALA A 254 5.10 -2.11 -15.98
CA ALA A 254 6.37 -2.15 -16.71
C ALA A 254 7.14 -0.82 -16.69
N TYR A 255 6.45 0.30 -16.54
CA TYR A 255 7.06 1.63 -16.68
C TYR A 255 6.58 2.59 -15.61
N ALA A 256 7.54 3.22 -14.91
CA ALA A 256 7.25 4.28 -13.96
C ALA A 256 6.55 5.44 -14.67
N TYR A 257 5.67 6.13 -13.95
CA TYR A 257 4.85 7.16 -14.55
C TYR A 257 5.69 8.37 -14.98
N ARG A 258 5.36 8.91 -16.15
CA ARG A 258 6.06 10.00 -16.84
C ARG A 258 5.06 11.05 -17.32
N ARG A 259 5.51 12.30 -17.45
CA ARG A 259 4.67 13.42 -17.93
C ARG A 259 4.79 13.60 -19.44
N TYR A 260 3.65 13.69 -20.11
CA TYR A 260 3.58 13.95 -21.55
C TYR A 260 4.12 15.35 -21.91
N THR A 261 4.88 15.42 -23.01
CA THR A 261 5.52 16.67 -23.49
C THR A 261 5.07 17.11 -24.88
N GLY A 262 4.08 16.45 -25.49
CA GLY A 262 3.49 16.89 -26.77
C GLY A 262 4.28 16.53 -28.04
N SER A 263 5.44 15.89 -27.93
CA SER A 263 6.34 15.65 -29.08
C SER A 263 6.23 14.28 -29.74
N TYR A 264 5.35 13.40 -29.25
CA TYR A 264 5.24 12.03 -29.76
C TYR A 264 3.78 11.66 -30.00
N PRO A 265 3.46 10.85 -31.02
CA PRO A 265 2.10 10.36 -31.20
C PRO A 265 1.71 9.62 -29.92
N ALA A 266 0.57 9.96 -29.32
CA ALA A 266 0.11 9.41 -28.06
C ALA A 266 0.04 7.86 -28.09
N THR A 267 0.17 7.22 -29.25
CA THR A 267 -0.03 5.80 -29.62
C THR A 267 0.86 4.76 -28.95
N ALA A 268 1.79 5.11 -28.05
CA ALA A 268 2.67 4.15 -27.35
C ALA A 268 2.68 4.37 -25.82
N PRO A 269 2.75 3.33 -24.97
CA PRO A 269 2.88 3.52 -23.52
C PRO A 269 4.31 3.91 -23.09
N ASN A 270 5.30 3.65 -23.95
CA ASN A 270 6.72 3.89 -23.68
C ASN A 270 7.22 5.17 -24.36
N PHE A 271 7.50 6.20 -23.54
CA PHE A 271 8.22 7.40 -23.98
C PHE A 271 9.38 7.67 -23.02
N THR A 272 10.48 6.93 -23.16
CA THR A 272 11.72 7.14 -22.39
C THR A 272 12.24 8.58 -22.40
N ALA A 273 11.90 9.38 -23.42
CA ALA A 273 12.21 10.81 -23.53
C ALA A 273 11.35 11.73 -22.66
N SER A 274 10.21 11.26 -22.14
CA SER A 274 9.33 12.04 -21.26
C SER A 274 9.90 12.09 -19.83
N PRO A 275 9.86 13.26 -19.17
CA PRO A 275 10.34 13.41 -17.81
C PRO A 275 9.48 12.56 -16.86
N LEU A 276 10.14 11.92 -15.89
CA LEU A 276 9.50 11.10 -14.87
C LEU A 276 8.73 11.97 -13.86
N PHE A 277 7.57 11.51 -13.40
CA PHE A 277 7.00 12.06 -12.17
C PHE A 277 7.96 11.79 -11.01
N ASN A 278 8.04 12.74 -10.08
CA ASN A 278 8.98 12.66 -8.96
C ASN A 278 10.42 12.31 -9.38
N ALA A 279 10.92 12.96 -10.45
CA ALA A 279 12.22 12.63 -11.05
C ALA A 279 13.43 12.68 -10.09
N LYS A 280 13.30 13.29 -8.91
CA LYS A 280 14.36 13.43 -7.89
C LYS A 280 14.06 12.72 -6.55
N SER A 281 12.99 11.93 -6.48
CA SER A 281 12.59 11.18 -5.28
C SER A 281 12.13 9.76 -5.67
N PHE A 282 10.86 9.44 -5.50
CA PHE A 282 10.31 8.12 -5.69
C PHE A 282 8.83 8.17 -6.10
N GLN A 283 8.34 7.06 -6.63
CA GLN A 283 6.92 6.85 -6.91
C GLN A 283 6.39 5.72 -6.02
N LEU A 284 5.22 5.95 -5.43
CA LEU A 284 4.39 4.92 -4.82
C LEU A 284 3.15 4.74 -5.69
N ILE A 285 2.83 3.50 -6.04
CA ILE A 285 1.68 3.15 -6.87
C ILE A 285 0.86 2.07 -6.16
N SER A 286 -0.42 2.36 -5.95
CA SER A 286 -1.42 1.38 -5.55
C SER A 286 -2.16 0.91 -6.81
N PRO A 287 -2.50 -0.39 -6.93
CA PRO A 287 -3.23 -0.94 -8.06
C PRO A 287 -4.73 -0.59 -8.07
N GLY A 288 -5.15 0.39 -7.26
CA GLY A 288 -6.55 0.83 -7.27
C GLY A 288 -7.52 -0.21 -6.70
N MET A 289 -8.81 0.01 -6.97
CA MET A 289 -9.92 -0.81 -6.48
C MET A 289 -10.13 -2.07 -7.29
N ASP A 290 -9.75 -2.08 -8.56
CA ASP A 290 -9.77 -3.29 -9.39
C ASP A 290 -8.60 -4.24 -9.09
N GLY A 291 -7.54 -3.71 -8.45
CA GLY A 291 -6.38 -4.47 -8.03
C GLY A 291 -5.39 -4.71 -9.18
N GLU A 292 -5.46 -3.98 -10.27
CA GLU A 292 -4.62 -4.16 -11.46
C GLU A 292 -3.82 -2.89 -11.78
N TYR A 293 -2.48 -2.98 -11.87
CA TYR A 293 -1.68 -1.78 -12.14
C TYR A 293 -1.77 -1.28 -13.58
N GLY A 294 -2.03 -2.17 -14.56
CA GLY A 294 -1.74 -1.91 -15.97
C GLY A 294 -0.25 -1.61 -16.24
N TRP A 295 0.07 -1.08 -17.43
CA TRP A 295 1.46 -0.98 -17.91
C TRP A 295 2.27 0.17 -17.30
N GLY A 296 1.59 1.21 -16.81
CA GLY A 296 2.20 2.46 -16.38
C GLY A 296 2.56 3.38 -17.56
N GLY A 297 3.66 4.12 -17.46
CA GLY A 297 4.16 4.96 -18.56
C GLY A 297 3.64 6.41 -18.55
N VAL A 298 3.24 6.96 -19.70
CA VAL A 298 2.98 8.41 -19.79
C VAL A 298 1.56 8.81 -19.43
N LEU A 299 1.44 9.80 -18.56
CA LEU A 299 0.22 10.53 -18.25
C LEU A 299 0.25 11.96 -18.82
N SER A 300 -0.91 12.56 -18.94
CA SER A 300 -1.10 13.97 -19.29
C SER A 300 -0.42 14.91 -18.28
N GLY A 301 -0.42 16.21 -18.60
CA GLY A 301 0.07 17.23 -17.68
C GLY A 301 -0.67 17.26 -16.34
N ASP A 302 -1.94 16.83 -16.33
CA ASP A 302 -2.82 16.78 -15.17
C ASP A 302 -2.81 15.40 -14.48
N MET A 303 -1.82 14.56 -14.84
CA MET A 303 -1.65 13.19 -14.32
C MET A 303 -2.84 12.29 -14.67
N GLU A 304 -3.38 12.49 -15.87
CA GLU A 304 -4.50 11.72 -16.42
C GLU A 304 -4.09 10.80 -17.57
N LEU A 305 -4.86 9.74 -17.84
CA LEU A 305 -4.58 8.89 -18.99
C LEU A 305 -4.74 9.69 -20.29
N LEU A 306 -3.78 9.53 -21.21
CA LEU A 306 -3.83 10.15 -22.53
C LEU A 306 -4.85 9.42 -23.42
N GLU A 307 -6.08 9.95 -23.43
CA GLU A 307 -7.26 9.45 -24.18
C GLU A 307 -7.76 8.05 -23.75
N PRO A 308 -9.07 7.74 -23.94
CA PRO A 308 -9.64 6.45 -23.54
C PRO A 308 -9.06 5.32 -24.38
N ARG A 309 -8.09 4.62 -23.79
CA ARG A 309 -7.47 3.41 -24.33
C ARG A 309 -7.94 2.20 -23.58
N PRO A 310 -8.64 1.25 -24.22
CA PRO A 310 -9.07 0.02 -23.58
C PRO A 310 -7.91 -0.72 -22.90
N GLU A 311 -6.72 -0.70 -23.47
CA GLU A 311 -5.52 -1.37 -22.96
C GLU A 311 -4.93 -0.73 -21.70
N ARG A 312 -5.28 0.53 -21.39
CA ARG A 312 -4.86 1.24 -20.17
C ARG A 312 -5.99 1.44 -19.16
N ALA A 313 -7.13 0.80 -19.38
CA ALA A 313 -8.30 0.94 -18.53
C ALA A 313 -8.04 0.50 -17.08
N PHE A 314 -7.18 -0.49 -16.88
CA PHE A 314 -6.73 -0.98 -15.57
C PHE A 314 -6.03 0.10 -14.75
N GLU A 315 -5.29 0.99 -15.41
CA GLU A 315 -4.53 2.01 -14.69
C GLU A 315 -5.44 3.08 -14.08
N ARG A 316 -6.68 3.19 -14.54
CA ARG A 316 -7.52 4.39 -14.36
C ARG A 316 -7.84 4.71 -12.91
N ASP A 317 -7.91 3.70 -12.06
CA ASP A 317 -8.13 3.84 -10.63
C ASP A 317 -6.85 3.66 -9.78
N ASN A 318 -5.67 3.51 -10.40
CA ASN A 318 -4.40 3.54 -9.68
C ASN A 318 -4.28 4.83 -8.87
N ILE A 319 -3.77 4.70 -7.66
CA ILE A 319 -3.54 5.81 -6.74
C ILE A 319 -2.04 6.04 -6.67
N THR A 320 -1.60 7.29 -6.81
CA THR A 320 -0.18 7.64 -6.80
C THR A 320 0.13 8.76 -5.82
N ASN A 321 1.36 8.76 -5.31
CA ASN A 321 1.79 9.75 -4.33
C ASN A 321 1.95 11.17 -4.89
N PHE A 322 2.02 11.31 -6.21
CA PHE A 322 2.14 12.59 -6.91
C PHE A 322 0.79 13.20 -7.35
N LYS A 323 -0.29 12.40 -7.49
CA LYS A 323 -1.61 12.92 -7.90
C LYS A 323 -2.54 13.25 -6.73
N GLY A 324 -2.41 12.55 -5.59
CA GLY A 324 -3.29 12.74 -4.43
C GLY A 324 -4.71 12.19 -4.64
N GLY A 325 -4.86 11.23 -5.56
CA GLY A 325 -6.12 10.59 -5.94
C GLY A 325 -5.89 9.57 -7.06
N THR A 326 -6.96 9.16 -7.73
CA THR A 326 -6.91 8.20 -8.86
C THR A 326 -6.43 8.85 -10.15
N ILE A 327 -5.72 8.09 -10.98
CA ILE A 327 -5.11 8.64 -12.20
C ILE A 327 -6.05 8.90 -13.38
N ASN A 328 -7.34 8.55 -13.35
CA ASN A 328 -8.45 8.98 -14.24
C ASN A 328 -8.21 9.10 -15.76
#